data_AF-A0A1F8P1R6-F1
#
_entry.id   AF-A0A1F8P1R6-F1
#
_cell.length_a   1.000
_cell.length_b   1.000
_cell.length_c   1.000
_cell.angle_alpha   90.00
_cell.angle_beta   90.00
_cell.angle_gamma   90.00
#
_symmetry.space_group_name_H-M   'P 1'
#
loop_
_entity.id
_entity.type
_entity.pdbx_description
1 polymer ?
#
loop_
_entity_poly.entity_id
_entity_poly.type
_entity_poly.pdbx_seq_one_letter_code
_entity_poly.pdbx_strand_id
1 'polypeptide(L)'
;MEEALVIIEENQYWIYLGLGLSGLIYLRIAIKRYQEYRSTFFSLERDRARGKFIQSVFMLVLVAVGLLATFIAATFAAPAVPITARPTVLPTVSLLTTPKITIEGEEVEATVTPMGGATPEGLGCSNPKATITSPQDGDSISGIIDVLGAADIPGFAFYKVEIRSLGSEAIWQAIGAGSGPICESCAIEELLARWDTSLVTAGDYLLRLTVMDSVGNAPLPCELRVRVLPSE
;
A
#
# COMPACT_ATOMS: atom_id res chain seq x y z
N MET A 1 -8.54 9.13 24.43
CA MET A 1 -9.39 9.61 23.31
C MET A 1 -8.80 9.21 21.97
N GLU A 2 -7.48 9.22 21.82
CA GLU A 2 -6.77 8.81 20.60
C GLU A 2 -6.91 7.31 20.29
N GLU A 3 -6.84 6.43 21.29
CA GLU A 3 -7.05 4.97 21.11
C GLU A 3 -8.44 4.61 20.56
N ALA A 4 -9.47 5.37 20.95
CA ALA A 4 -10.83 5.16 20.44
C ALA A 4 -10.96 5.54 18.95
N LEU A 5 -10.19 6.53 18.50
CA LEU A 5 -10.17 6.95 17.09
C LEU A 5 -9.47 5.92 16.19
N VAL A 6 -8.41 5.27 16.70
CA VAL A 6 -7.69 4.20 15.98
C VAL A 6 -8.59 2.98 15.74
N ILE A 7 -9.35 2.55 16.77
CA ILE A 7 -10.31 1.43 16.64
C ILE A 7 -11.43 1.76 15.65
N ILE A 8 -11.86 3.03 15.59
CA ILE A 8 -12.90 3.48 14.66
C ILE A 8 -12.39 3.47 13.22
N GLU A 9 -11.15 3.88 12.94
CA GLU A 9 -10.56 3.83 11.59
C GLU A 9 -10.38 2.39 11.10
N GLU A 10 -9.82 1.51 11.95
CA GLU A 10 -9.55 0.12 11.57
C GLU A 10 -10.85 -0.65 11.24
N ASN A 11 -11.91 -0.39 12.02
CA ASN A 11 -13.18 -1.11 11.89
C ASN A 11 -14.27 -0.30 11.17
N GLN A 12 -13.89 0.80 10.51
CA GLN A 12 -14.81 1.76 9.88
C GLN A 12 -15.78 1.09 8.91
N TYR A 13 -15.30 0.14 8.11
CA TYR A 13 -16.12 -0.59 7.13
C TYR A 13 -17.23 -1.41 7.79
N TRP A 14 -16.92 -2.14 8.86
CA TRP A 14 -17.89 -2.96 9.58
C TRP A 14 -18.94 -2.13 10.31
N ILE A 15 -18.54 -0.97 10.86
CA ILE A 15 -19.44 -0.01 11.51
C ILE A 15 -20.45 0.54 10.50
N TYR A 16 -20.00 0.96 9.32
CA TYR A 16 -20.90 1.43 8.25
C TYR A 16 -21.82 0.33 7.74
N LEU A 17 -21.33 -0.89 7.59
CA LEU A 17 -22.13 -2.02 7.15
C LEU A 17 -23.26 -2.34 8.15
N GLY A 18 -22.98 -2.33 9.46
CA GLY A 18 -23.97 -2.52 10.51
C GLY A 18 -25.01 -1.41 10.57
N LEU A 19 -24.58 -0.14 10.56
CA LEU A 19 -25.47 1.02 10.55
C LEU A 19 -26.33 1.05 9.28
N GLY A 20 -25.74 0.78 8.11
CA GLY A 20 -26.45 0.71 6.84
C GLY A 20 -27.52 -0.37 6.81
N LEU A 21 -27.21 -1.58 7.32
CA LEU A 21 -28.18 -2.68 7.42
C LEU A 21 -29.34 -2.32 8.36
N SER A 22 -29.03 -1.74 9.53
CA SER A 22 -30.05 -1.29 10.48
C SER A 22 -30.95 -0.20 9.87
N GLY A 23 -30.37 0.75 9.13
CA GLY A 23 -31.09 1.80 8.43
C GLY A 23 -32.04 1.23 7.37
N LEU A 24 -31.59 0.24 6.59
CA LEU A 24 -32.41 -0.47 5.61
C LEU A 24 -33.62 -1.17 6.25
N ILE A 25 -33.43 -1.84 7.40
CA ILE A 25 -34.51 -2.51 8.12
C ILE A 25 -35.55 -1.48 8.61
N TYR A 26 -35.10 -0.41 9.27
CA TYR A 26 -36.00 0.64 9.76
C TYR A 26 -36.69 1.39 8.63
N LEU A 27 -36.02 1.63 7.51
CA LEU A 27 -36.60 2.23 6.31
C LEU A 27 -37.71 1.36 5.74
N ARG A 28 -37.50 0.04 5.63
CA ARG A 28 -38.55 -0.89 5.17
C ARG A 28 -39.77 -0.89 6.09
N ILE A 29 -39.55 -0.88 7.41
CA ILE A 29 -40.63 -0.80 8.40
C ILE A 29 -41.39 0.53 8.25
N ALA A 30 -40.67 1.64 8.10
CA ALA A 30 -41.26 2.97 7.94
C ALA A 30 -42.09 3.07 6.65
N ILE A 31 -41.60 2.53 5.53
CA ILE A 31 -42.33 2.50 4.24
C ILE A 31 -43.62 1.69 4.39
N LYS A 32 -43.56 0.50 5.00
CA LYS A 32 -44.75 -0.35 5.22
C LYS A 32 -45.79 0.38 6.07
N ARG A 33 -45.38 1.02 7.17
CA ARG A 33 -46.28 1.81 8.02
C ARG A 33 -46.80 3.08 7.36
N TYR A 34 -46.01 3.70 6.49
CA TYR A 34 -46.42 4.86 5.72
C TYR A 34 -47.49 4.51 4.68
N GLN A 35 -47.38 3.33 4.06
CA GLN A 35 -48.41 2.80 3.17
C GLN A 35 -49.72 2.54 3.91
N GLU A 36 -49.67 1.89 5.08
CA GLU A 36 -50.83 1.65 5.95
C GLU A 36 -51.48 2.97 6.45
N TYR A 37 -50.67 3.99 6.75
CA TYR A 37 -51.14 5.34 7.11
C TYR A 37 -51.89 6.02 5.96
N ARG A 38 -51.49 5.78 4.71
CA ARG A 38 -52.11 6.40 3.53
C ARG A 38 -53.44 5.75 3.14
N SER A 39 -53.67 4.49 3.53
CA SER A 39 -54.90 3.75 3.20
C SER A 39 -56.05 3.92 4.20
N THR A 40 -55.88 4.67 5.30
CA THR A 40 -56.93 4.86 6.32
C THR A 40 -57.77 6.11 6.06
N PHE A 41 -59.07 5.90 5.85
CA PHE A 41 -60.06 6.94 5.52
C PHE A 41 -60.48 7.78 6.73
N PHE A 42 -60.45 7.23 7.95
CA PHE A 42 -60.89 7.91 9.18
C PHE A 42 -59.72 8.48 10.00
N SER A 43 -59.82 9.76 10.40
CA SER A 43 -58.77 10.47 11.14
C SER A 43 -58.52 9.95 12.56
N LEU A 44 -59.45 9.18 13.13
CA LEU A 44 -59.32 8.64 14.49
C LEU A 44 -58.38 7.42 14.57
N GLU A 45 -58.26 6.61 13.51
CA GLU A 45 -57.25 5.54 13.42
C GLU A 45 -55.84 6.10 13.21
N ARG A 46 -55.77 7.27 12.56
CA ARG A 46 -54.54 7.99 12.25
C ARG A 46 -53.77 8.40 13.50
N ASP A 47 -54.46 8.75 14.58
CA ASP A 47 -53.82 9.20 15.84
C ASP A 47 -53.22 8.04 16.65
N ARG A 48 -53.81 6.84 16.63
CA ARG A 48 -53.21 5.64 17.27
C ARG A 48 -52.01 5.09 16.50
N ALA A 49 -52.04 5.15 15.17
CA ALA A 49 -50.93 4.71 14.33
C ALA A 49 -49.70 5.64 14.45
N ARG A 50 -49.92 6.91 14.86
CA ARG A 50 -48.90 7.95 14.94
C ARG A 50 -47.76 7.62 15.93
N GLY A 51 -48.06 7.05 17.10
CA GLY A 51 -47.02 6.70 18.08
C GLY A 51 -46.03 5.64 17.58
N LYS A 52 -46.55 4.64 16.85
CA LYS A 52 -45.78 3.55 16.26
C LYS A 52 -44.96 3.98 15.04
N PHE A 53 -45.45 4.97 14.28
CA PHE A 53 -44.72 5.59 13.17
C PHE A 53 -43.60 6.51 13.69
N ILE A 54 -43.91 7.33 14.70
CA ILE A 54 -42.96 8.24 15.35
C ILE A 54 -41.76 7.45 15.92
N GLN A 55 -41.98 6.30 16.56
CA GLN A 55 -40.89 5.47 17.08
C GLN A 55 -39.94 4.94 15.99
N SER A 56 -40.48 4.48 14.84
CA SER A 56 -39.65 4.03 13.72
C SER A 56 -38.88 5.18 13.06
N VAL A 57 -39.48 6.37 13.00
CA VAL A 57 -38.81 7.57 12.48
C VAL A 57 -37.71 8.02 13.43
N PHE A 58 -37.95 8.03 14.75
CA PHE A 58 -36.89 8.33 15.73
C PHE A 58 -35.71 7.36 15.64
N MET A 59 -35.95 6.06 15.46
CA MET A 59 -34.87 5.09 15.26
C MET A 59 -34.09 5.34 13.96
N LEU A 60 -34.77 5.69 12.87
CA LEU A 60 -34.12 6.03 11.61
C LEU A 60 -33.28 7.30 11.74
N VAL A 61 -33.78 8.31 12.46
CA VAL A 61 -33.03 9.53 12.79
C VAL A 61 -31.80 9.20 13.63
N LEU A 62 -31.90 8.32 14.63
CA LEU A 62 -30.74 7.88 15.43
C LEU A 62 -29.67 7.20 14.57
N VAL A 63 -30.07 6.31 13.66
CA VAL A 63 -29.14 5.68 12.71
C VAL A 63 -28.50 6.72 11.79
N ALA A 64 -29.26 7.69 11.29
CA ALA A 64 -28.75 8.77 10.45
C ALA A 64 -27.76 9.67 11.20
N VAL A 65 -28.05 10.01 12.47
CA VAL A 65 -27.14 10.76 13.34
C VAL A 65 -25.86 9.95 13.61
N GLY A 66 -25.97 8.64 13.84
CA GLY A 66 -24.83 7.75 13.98
C GLY A 66 -23.94 7.74 12.73
N LEU A 67 -24.54 7.57 11.55
CA LEU A 67 -23.83 7.64 10.26
C LEU A 67 -23.17 9.00 10.03
N LEU A 68 -23.85 10.09 10.36
CA LEU A 68 -23.32 11.44 10.23
C LEU A 68 -22.16 11.66 11.21
N ALA A 69 -22.29 11.20 12.45
CA ALA A 69 -21.25 11.31 13.46
C ALA A 69 -19.99 10.52 13.06
N THR A 70 -20.15 9.29 12.57
CA THR A 70 -19.02 8.49 12.08
C THR A 70 -18.39 9.11 10.83
N PHE A 71 -19.19 9.68 9.93
CA PHE A 71 -18.69 10.38 8.74
C PHE A 71 -17.90 11.64 9.09
N ILE A 72 -18.41 12.46 10.02
CA ILE A 72 -17.73 13.66 10.51
C ILE A 72 -16.43 13.25 11.22
N ALA A 73 -16.46 12.22 12.07
CA ALA A 73 -15.25 11.71 12.72
C ALA A 73 -14.21 11.23 11.69
N ALA A 74 -14.62 10.45 10.68
CA ALA A 74 -13.73 9.97 9.63
C ALA A 74 -13.17 11.10 8.74
N THR A 75 -13.92 12.19 8.53
CA THR A 75 -13.49 13.30 7.67
C THR A 75 -12.60 14.30 8.41
N PHE A 76 -12.94 14.61 9.67
CA PHE A 76 -12.31 15.69 10.42
C PHE A 76 -11.36 15.20 11.52
N ALA A 77 -11.65 14.06 12.17
CA ALA A 77 -10.81 13.53 13.25
C ALA A 77 -9.67 12.66 12.72
N ALA A 78 -9.89 11.91 11.63
CA ALA A 78 -8.84 11.14 10.97
C ALA A 78 -7.57 11.99 10.68
N PRO A 79 -7.62 13.12 9.95
CA PRO A 79 -6.41 13.90 9.64
C PRO A 79 -5.73 14.53 10.88
N ALA A 80 -6.40 14.57 12.04
CA ALA A 80 -5.85 15.08 13.29
C ALA A 80 -5.12 14.01 14.13
N VAL A 81 -5.27 12.72 13.81
CA VAL A 81 -4.50 11.65 14.47
C VAL A 81 -3.04 11.74 13.99
N PRO A 82 -2.06 11.94 14.88
CA PRO A 82 -0.67 12.06 14.49
C PRO A 82 -0.22 10.79 13.76
N ILE A 83 0.55 10.98 12.70
CA ILE A 83 1.04 9.93 11.79
C ILE A 83 1.80 8.81 12.52
N THR A 84 2.32 9.09 13.72
CA THR A 84 2.99 8.15 14.62
C THR A 84 2.05 7.13 15.27
N ALA A 85 0.76 7.43 15.42
CA ALA A 85 -0.25 6.50 15.92
C ALA A 85 -0.95 5.72 14.80
N ARG A 86 -0.64 6.06 13.53
CA ARG A 86 -1.11 5.33 12.35
C ARG A 86 -0.07 4.28 11.98
N PRO A 87 -0.42 2.99 11.91
CA PRO A 87 0.39 1.99 11.23
C PRO A 87 0.28 2.23 9.71
N THR A 88 0.84 3.34 9.22
CA THR A 88 0.97 3.62 7.80
C THR A 88 2.36 3.25 7.33
N VAL A 89 2.43 2.19 6.52
CA VAL A 89 3.57 1.82 5.68
C VAL A 89 3.77 2.85 4.56
N LEU A 90 4.13 4.09 4.88
CA LEU A 90 4.63 5.04 3.89
C LEU A 90 5.97 5.64 4.34
N PRO A 91 7.05 5.46 3.55
CA PRO A 91 8.36 5.99 3.87
C PRO A 91 8.38 7.51 3.65
N THR A 92 8.43 8.29 4.72
CA THR A 92 8.80 9.70 4.67
C THR A 92 10.33 9.81 4.67
N VAL A 93 10.91 10.02 3.49
CA VAL A 93 12.34 10.29 3.34
C VAL A 93 12.65 11.69 3.90
N SER A 94 13.33 11.75 5.03
CA SER A 94 13.84 12.99 5.64
C SER A 94 15.15 13.40 4.96
N LEU A 95 15.13 14.53 4.23
CA LEU A 95 16.25 15.04 3.42
C LEU A 95 17.26 15.93 4.18
N LEU A 96 17.27 15.93 5.51
CA LEU A 96 18.10 16.87 6.30
C LEU A 96 19.47 16.35 6.76
N THR A 97 19.89 15.14 6.38
CA THR A 97 21.24 14.66 6.71
C THR A 97 22.21 15.02 5.59
N THR A 98 22.84 16.19 5.69
CA THR A 98 24.04 16.51 4.89
C THR A 98 25.21 15.70 5.45
N PRO A 99 25.82 14.76 4.70
CA PRO A 99 27.05 14.10 5.14
C PRO A 99 28.20 15.11 5.08
N LYS A 100 28.79 15.40 6.25
CA LYS A 100 30.03 16.16 6.37
C LYS A 100 31.19 15.26 5.94
N ILE A 101 31.69 15.47 4.72
CA ILE A 101 32.95 14.88 4.27
C ILE A 101 34.09 15.69 4.92
N THR A 102 34.77 15.09 5.89
CA THR A 102 36.08 15.56 6.38
C THR A 102 37.14 14.86 5.54
N ILE A 103 37.81 15.60 4.66
CA ILE A 103 39.00 15.13 3.94
C ILE A 103 40.20 15.45 4.84
N GLU A 104 40.80 14.41 5.42
CA GLU A 104 42.15 14.45 5.96
C GLU A 104 42.99 13.57 5.04
N GLY A 105 44.00 14.18 4.43
CA GLY A 105 44.75 13.61 3.33
C GLY A 105 45.69 12.51 3.78
N GLU A 106 45.71 11.41 3.04
CA GLU A 106 46.86 10.54 2.94
C GLU A 106 47.14 10.31 1.44
N GLU A 107 48.32 10.74 1.04
CA GLU A 107 48.88 10.66 -0.30
C GLU A 107 49.23 9.20 -0.59
N VAL A 108 48.45 8.51 -1.44
CA VAL A 108 48.81 7.18 -1.94
C VAL A 108 49.10 7.27 -3.44
N GLU A 109 50.37 7.10 -3.73
CA GLU A 109 51.01 7.01 -5.03
C GLU A 109 50.30 5.98 -5.94
N ALA A 110 49.64 6.46 -6.99
CA ALA A 110 48.92 5.61 -7.94
C ALA A 110 49.90 5.00 -8.97
N THR A 111 50.29 3.74 -8.74
CA THR A 111 50.81 2.88 -9.80
C THR A 111 49.65 2.49 -10.72
N VAL A 112 49.70 2.97 -11.97
CA VAL A 112 48.78 2.59 -13.05
C VAL A 112 49.04 1.14 -13.48
N THR A 113 48.04 0.28 -13.36
CA THR A 113 47.94 -1.00 -14.11
C THR A 113 46.50 -1.18 -14.58
N PRO A 114 46.24 -1.58 -15.84
CA PRO A 114 44.98 -1.30 -16.51
C PRO A 114 43.92 -2.38 -16.34
N MET A 115 42.67 -1.92 -16.31
CA MET A 115 41.44 -2.53 -16.86
C MET A 115 41.08 -3.96 -16.41
N GLY A 116 40.30 -4.06 -15.34
CA GLY A 116 39.31 -5.11 -15.10
C GLY A 116 37.93 -4.46 -15.01
N GLY A 117 36.98 -4.91 -15.83
CA GLY A 117 35.70 -4.24 -16.08
C GLY A 117 34.92 -3.93 -14.80
N ALA A 118 34.52 -2.68 -14.64
CA ALA A 118 33.43 -2.33 -13.76
C ALA A 118 32.16 -2.92 -14.36
N THR A 119 31.70 -4.04 -13.82
CA THR A 119 30.29 -4.42 -13.87
C THR A 119 29.48 -3.20 -13.43
N PRO A 120 28.43 -2.79 -14.14
CA PRO A 120 27.54 -1.79 -13.60
C PRO A 120 26.80 -2.44 -12.43
N GLU A 121 27.31 -2.25 -11.21
CA GLU A 121 26.58 -2.69 -10.02
C GLU A 121 25.31 -1.83 -9.94
N GLY A 122 24.14 -2.49 -9.95
CA GLY A 122 22.86 -1.82 -9.72
C GLY A 122 22.94 -0.93 -8.49
N LEU A 123 22.35 0.26 -8.58
CA LEU A 123 22.33 1.25 -7.51
C LEU A 123 21.65 0.63 -6.27
N GLY A 124 22.43 0.34 -5.23
CA GLY A 124 21.91 -0.19 -3.96
C GLY A 124 21.78 -1.71 -3.87
N CYS A 125 22.30 -2.48 -4.83
CA CYS A 125 22.28 -3.95 -4.81
C CYS A 125 23.42 -4.59 -4.01
N SER A 126 24.09 -3.84 -3.13
CA SER A 126 25.24 -4.29 -2.33
C SER A 126 24.86 -5.13 -1.11
N ASN A 127 23.59 -5.15 -0.71
CA ASN A 127 23.13 -5.92 0.43
C ASN A 127 22.73 -7.36 0.02
N PRO A 128 23.48 -8.41 0.40
CA PRO A 128 23.18 -9.78 -0.03
C PRO A 128 21.85 -10.32 0.50
N LYS A 129 21.27 -9.68 1.51
CA LYS A 129 19.96 -10.03 2.09
C LYS A 129 18.79 -9.27 1.47
N ALA A 130 19.06 -8.31 0.59
CA ALA A 130 18.08 -7.48 -0.10
C ALA A 130 18.64 -7.11 -1.49
N THR A 131 18.80 -8.10 -2.36
CA THR A 131 19.43 -7.92 -3.68
C THR A 131 18.69 -8.71 -4.75
N ILE A 132 18.82 -8.26 -6.00
CA ILE A 132 18.35 -8.95 -7.19
C ILE A 132 19.58 -9.60 -7.83
N THR A 133 19.52 -10.91 -8.05
CA THR A 133 20.60 -11.70 -8.68
C THR A 133 20.37 -11.86 -10.18
N SER A 134 19.11 -11.86 -10.63
CA SER A 134 18.73 -11.90 -12.03
C SER A 134 17.42 -11.14 -12.26
N PRO A 135 17.32 -10.27 -13.28
CA PRO A 135 18.35 -9.90 -14.25
C PRO A 135 19.48 -9.03 -13.67
N GLN A 136 20.59 -8.90 -14.38
CA GLN A 136 21.69 -8.00 -14.06
C GLN A 136 21.47 -6.59 -14.64
N ASP A 137 22.20 -5.60 -14.13
CA ASP A 137 22.12 -4.23 -14.64
C ASP A 137 22.61 -4.16 -16.10
N GLY A 138 21.82 -3.51 -16.94
CA GLY A 138 22.04 -3.39 -18.39
C GLY A 138 21.49 -4.55 -19.21
N ASP A 139 20.91 -5.59 -18.60
CA ASP A 139 20.40 -6.75 -19.33
C ASP A 139 19.26 -6.38 -20.29
N SER A 140 19.25 -7.06 -21.43
CA SER A 140 18.16 -7.00 -22.41
C SER A 140 17.24 -8.21 -22.24
N ILE A 141 15.96 -7.96 -22.00
CA ILE A 141 14.96 -8.97 -21.61
C ILE A 141 13.74 -8.93 -22.53
N SER A 142 13.09 -10.08 -22.71
CA SER A 142 11.88 -10.25 -23.52
C SER A 142 11.07 -11.47 -23.08
N GLY A 143 9.74 -11.42 -23.25
CA GLY A 143 8.83 -12.48 -22.85
C GLY A 143 8.57 -12.51 -21.35
N ILE A 144 8.36 -13.72 -20.81
CA ILE A 144 8.16 -13.95 -19.38
C ILE A 144 9.52 -14.21 -18.73
N ILE A 145 9.92 -13.34 -17.82
CA ILE A 145 11.17 -13.45 -17.07
C ILE A 145 10.89 -13.68 -15.59
N ASP A 146 11.74 -14.46 -14.95
CA ASP A 146 11.72 -14.67 -13.51
C ASP A 146 12.76 -13.73 -12.88
N VAL A 147 12.30 -12.87 -11.98
CA VAL A 147 13.15 -11.98 -11.17
C VAL A 147 13.60 -12.77 -9.95
N LEU A 148 14.89 -13.03 -9.87
CA LEU A 148 15.51 -13.83 -8.82
C LEU A 148 16.33 -12.96 -7.87
N GLY A 149 16.43 -13.37 -6.62
CA GLY A 149 17.25 -12.69 -5.63
C GLY A 149 16.96 -13.11 -4.19
N ALA A 150 17.33 -12.24 -3.26
CA ALA A 150 17.19 -12.46 -1.84
C ALA A 150 16.42 -11.32 -1.16
N ALA A 151 15.49 -11.68 -0.30
CA ALA A 151 14.70 -10.77 0.53
C ALA A 151 14.56 -11.38 1.94
N ASP A 152 15.65 -11.35 2.70
CA ASP A 152 15.77 -11.90 4.06
C ASP A 152 16.57 -10.95 4.97
N ILE A 153 15.98 -9.81 5.28
CA ILE A 153 16.57 -8.86 6.23
C ILE A 153 16.16 -9.19 7.67
N PRO A 154 16.97 -8.81 8.68
CA PRO A 154 16.57 -8.96 10.08
C PRO A 154 15.21 -8.30 10.34
N GLY A 155 14.29 -9.04 10.95
CA GLY A 155 12.94 -8.54 11.22
C GLY A 155 12.04 -8.43 9.99
N PHE A 156 12.35 -9.14 8.90
CA PHE A 156 11.58 -9.17 7.64
C PHE A 156 10.05 -9.17 7.88
N ALA A 157 9.36 -8.29 7.17
CA ALA A 157 7.90 -8.25 7.11
C ALA A 157 7.37 -8.60 5.71
N PHE A 158 7.83 -7.86 4.70
CA PHE A 158 7.45 -8.10 3.32
C PHE A 158 8.47 -7.49 2.35
N TYR A 159 8.41 -7.92 1.10
CA TYR A 159 9.12 -7.26 0.00
C TYR A 159 8.14 -6.91 -1.13
N LYS A 160 8.55 -5.97 -1.97
CA LYS A 160 7.88 -5.66 -3.24
C LYS A 160 8.90 -5.43 -4.34
N VAL A 161 8.53 -5.81 -5.55
CA VAL A 161 9.27 -5.60 -6.78
C VAL A 161 8.49 -4.64 -7.67
N GLU A 162 9.15 -3.57 -8.11
CA GLU A 162 8.54 -2.49 -8.88
C GLU A 162 9.34 -2.19 -10.14
N ILE A 163 8.66 -1.79 -11.21
CA ILE A 163 9.27 -1.31 -12.45
C ILE A 163 8.89 0.14 -12.70
N ARG A 164 9.76 0.88 -13.40
CA ARG A 164 9.48 2.23 -13.86
C ARG A 164 10.15 2.47 -15.21
N SER A 165 9.41 2.94 -16.20
CA SER A 165 10.01 3.37 -17.47
C SER A 165 10.93 4.58 -17.25
N LEU A 166 11.95 4.77 -18.07
CA LEU A 166 12.81 5.97 -18.01
C LEU A 166 12.20 7.21 -18.70
N GLY A 167 10.93 7.14 -19.15
CA GLY A 167 10.18 8.26 -19.71
C GLY A 167 9.82 9.37 -18.69
N SER A 168 9.50 10.57 -19.20
CA SER A 168 9.32 11.79 -18.41
C SER A 168 8.12 11.82 -17.45
N GLU A 169 7.21 10.86 -17.52
CA GLU A 169 6.03 10.75 -16.64
C GLU A 169 5.90 9.36 -15.98
N ALA A 170 7.00 8.61 -15.90
CA ALA A 170 6.94 7.24 -15.43
C ALA A 170 6.78 7.15 -13.90
N ILE A 171 5.71 6.47 -13.48
CA ILE A 171 5.47 6.06 -12.10
C ILE A 171 5.99 4.65 -11.83
N TRP A 172 6.25 4.34 -10.56
CA TRP A 172 6.58 2.98 -10.15
C TRP A 172 5.33 2.09 -10.19
N GLN A 173 5.45 0.96 -10.87
CA GLN A 173 4.39 -0.05 -10.99
C GLN A 173 4.86 -1.34 -10.32
N ALA A 174 4.08 -1.85 -9.36
CA ALA A 174 4.38 -3.13 -8.73
C ALA A 174 4.14 -4.29 -9.71
N ILE A 175 5.12 -5.19 -9.80
CA ILE A 175 5.04 -6.43 -10.59
C ILE A 175 5.04 -7.69 -9.71
N GLY A 176 5.40 -7.56 -8.43
CA GLY A 176 5.36 -8.66 -7.47
C GLY A 176 5.51 -8.18 -6.04
N ALA A 177 5.05 -9.00 -5.10
CA ALA A 177 5.21 -8.79 -3.67
C ALA A 177 5.09 -10.12 -2.93
N GLY A 178 5.71 -10.22 -1.76
CA GLY A 178 5.64 -11.41 -0.92
C GLY A 178 5.80 -11.09 0.56
N SER A 179 5.18 -11.93 1.38
CA SER A 179 5.22 -11.85 2.86
C SER A 179 6.04 -12.98 3.50
N GLY A 180 6.67 -13.84 2.69
CA GLY A 180 7.63 -14.84 3.14
C GLY A 180 9.06 -14.42 2.79
N PRO A 181 10.06 -14.66 3.66
CA PRO A 181 11.44 -14.36 3.34
C PRO A 181 11.94 -15.25 2.21
N ILE A 182 12.79 -14.70 1.36
CA ILE A 182 13.40 -15.40 0.21
C ILE A 182 14.91 -15.43 0.38
N CYS A 183 15.46 -16.63 0.41
CA CYS A 183 16.89 -16.88 0.56
C CYS A 183 17.22 -18.30 0.09
N GLU A 184 18.48 -18.57 -0.23
CA GLU A 184 18.97 -19.90 -0.68
C GLU A 184 18.58 -21.03 0.29
N SER A 185 18.50 -20.74 1.60
CA SER A 185 18.13 -21.70 2.65
C SER A 185 16.67 -21.60 3.13
N CYS A 186 15.85 -20.77 2.50
CA CYS A 186 14.46 -20.55 2.87
C CYS A 186 13.54 -21.60 2.22
N ALA A 187 12.33 -21.77 2.74
CA ALA A 187 11.33 -22.71 2.17
C ALA A 187 10.81 -22.31 0.77
N ILE A 188 11.22 -21.14 0.27
CA ILE A 188 10.78 -20.53 -0.99
C ILE A 188 12.02 -20.35 -1.85
N GLU A 189 11.94 -20.82 -3.12
CA GLU A 189 12.97 -20.62 -4.15
C GLU A 189 13.36 -19.12 -4.27
N GLU A 190 14.51 -18.80 -4.85
CA GLU A 190 15.02 -17.42 -5.04
C GLU A 190 14.13 -16.52 -5.93
N LEU A 191 12.89 -16.92 -6.21
CA LEU A 191 11.93 -16.21 -7.06
C LEU A 191 11.23 -15.07 -6.30
N LEU A 192 11.62 -13.84 -6.61
CA LEU A 192 10.98 -12.62 -6.08
C LEU A 192 9.69 -12.27 -6.83
N ALA A 193 9.69 -12.40 -8.17
CA ALA A 193 8.53 -12.09 -8.99
C ALA A 193 8.66 -12.73 -10.38
N ARG A 194 7.53 -12.95 -11.05
CA ARG A 194 7.48 -13.27 -12.48
C ARG A 194 6.96 -12.06 -13.23
N TRP A 195 7.72 -11.60 -14.22
CA TRP A 195 7.39 -10.42 -15.00
C TRP A 195 7.16 -10.77 -16.47
N ASP A 196 5.95 -10.51 -16.96
CA ASP A 196 5.64 -10.56 -18.38
C ASP A 196 5.93 -9.21 -19.04
N THR A 197 7.02 -9.17 -19.82
CA THR A 197 7.47 -7.95 -20.51
C THR A 197 6.62 -7.62 -21.74
N SER A 198 5.77 -8.53 -22.23
CA SER A 198 4.86 -8.25 -23.35
C SER A 198 3.73 -7.28 -22.98
N LEU A 199 3.49 -7.10 -21.68
CA LEU A 199 2.48 -6.20 -21.12
C LEU A 199 2.95 -4.74 -21.02
N VAL A 200 4.21 -4.47 -21.35
CA VAL A 200 4.79 -3.13 -21.31
C VAL A 200 5.38 -2.75 -22.67
N THR A 201 5.52 -1.46 -22.91
CA THR A 201 6.18 -0.96 -24.13
C THR A 201 7.66 -1.28 -24.11
N ALA A 202 8.25 -1.68 -25.24
CA ALA A 202 9.70 -1.84 -25.36
C ALA A 202 10.43 -0.53 -25.05
N GLY A 203 11.55 -0.61 -24.32
CA GLY A 203 12.29 0.56 -23.86
C GLY A 203 13.16 0.28 -22.63
N ASP A 204 13.77 1.32 -22.09
CA ASP A 204 14.59 1.22 -20.88
C ASP A 204 13.73 1.38 -19.61
N TYR A 205 13.91 0.47 -18.67
CA TYR A 205 13.20 0.41 -17.40
C TYR A 205 14.18 0.35 -16.22
N LEU A 206 13.74 0.87 -15.09
CA LEU A 206 14.32 0.63 -13.79
C LEU A 206 13.51 -0.45 -13.09
N LEU A 207 14.17 -1.51 -12.64
CA LEU A 207 13.65 -2.53 -11.76
C LEU A 207 14.13 -2.24 -10.34
N ARG A 208 13.24 -2.34 -9.36
CA ARG A 208 13.55 -2.06 -7.95
C ARG A 208 13.01 -3.13 -7.04
N LEU A 209 13.86 -3.62 -6.15
CA LEU A 209 13.47 -4.42 -4.99
C LEU A 209 13.49 -3.54 -3.73
N THR A 210 12.35 -3.47 -3.04
CA THR A 210 12.26 -2.88 -1.70
C THR A 210 11.89 -3.97 -0.70
N VAL A 211 12.72 -4.17 0.32
CA VAL A 211 12.46 -5.10 1.43
C VAL A 211 12.18 -4.27 2.69
N MET A 212 11.14 -4.62 3.44
CA MET A 212 10.76 -3.91 4.67
C MET A 212 10.81 -4.83 5.89
N ASP A 213 11.21 -4.27 7.02
CA ASP A 213 11.15 -4.94 8.31
C ASP A 213 9.79 -4.70 9.01
N SER A 214 9.57 -5.38 10.13
CA SER A 214 8.34 -5.30 10.94
C SER A 214 8.18 -3.99 11.72
N VAL A 215 9.21 -3.13 11.72
CA VAL A 215 9.24 -1.81 12.36
C VAL A 215 9.06 -0.69 11.32
N GLY A 216 9.04 -1.02 10.03
CA GLY A 216 8.86 -0.10 8.92
C GLY A 216 10.17 0.49 8.36
N ASN A 217 11.34 -0.03 8.73
CA ASN A 217 12.59 0.34 8.11
C ASN A 217 12.83 -0.49 6.84
N ALA A 218 13.51 0.12 5.87
CA ALA A 218 13.99 -0.54 4.68
C ALA A 218 15.48 -0.22 4.50
N PRO A 219 16.33 -1.21 4.17
CA PRO A 219 17.67 -0.92 3.66
C PRO A 219 17.56 -0.16 2.33
N LEU A 220 18.71 0.33 1.85
CA LEU A 220 18.78 0.94 0.52
C LEU A 220 18.18 -0.03 -0.52
N PRO A 221 17.19 0.40 -1.33
CA PRO A 221 16.60 -0.45 -2.36
C PRO A 221 17.64 -0.88 -3.39
N CYS A 222 17.54 -2.11 -3.87
CA CYS A 222 18.32 -2.56 -5.03
C CYS A 222 17.61 -2.12 -6.30
N GLU A 223 18.19 -1.15 -7.01
CA GLU A 223 17.70 -0.62 -8.28
C GLU A 223 18.65 -1.00 -9.42
N LEU A 224 18.12 -1.57 -10.49
CA LEU A 224 18.87 -1.94 -11.68
C LEU A 224 18.15 -1.49 -12.95
N ARG A 225 18.91 -1.23 -14.01
CA ARG A 225 18.44 -0.83 -15.33
C ARG A 225 18.32 -2.06 -16.20
N VAL A 226 17.22 -2.20 -16.92
CA VAL A 226 17.00 -3.26 -17.90
C VAL A 226 16.40 -2.68 -19.17
N ARG A 227 16.68 -3.31 -20.30
CA ARG A 227 16.10 -2.97 -21.59
C ARG A 227 15.10 -4.02 -22.00
N VAL A 228 13.84 -3.62 -22.12
CA VAL A 228 12.79 -4.48 -22.66
C VAL A 228 12.83 -4.43 -24.19
N LEU A 229 13.02 -5.59 -24.81
CA LEU A 229 12.97 -5.75 -26.26
C LEU A 229 11.51 -5.93 -26.73
N PRO A 230 11.19 -5.57 -27.99
CA PRO A 230 9.88 -5.87 -28.55
C PRO A 230 9.62 -7.39 -28.57
N SER A 231 8.40 -7.79 -28.26
CA SER A 231 7.96 -9.19 -28.42
C SER A 231 7.97 -9.56 -29.90
N GLU A 232 8.75 -10.58 -30.27
CA GLU A 232 8.65 -11.24 -31.59
C GLU A 232 7.30 -11.97 -31.76
#